data_AF-A0A1D2A6T7-F1
#
_entry.id   AF-A0A1D2A6T7-F1
#
_cell.length_a   1.000
_cell.length_b   1.000
_cell.length_c   1.000
_cell.angle_alpha   90.00
_cell.angle_beta   90.00
_cell.angle_gamma   90.00
#
_symmetry.space_group_name_H-M   'P 1'
#
loop_
_entity.id
_entity.type
_entity.pdbx_description
1 polymer ?
#
loop_
_entity_poly.entity_id
_entity_poly.type
_entity_poly.pdbx_seq_one_letter_code
_entity_poly.pdbx_strand_id
1 'polypeptide(L)'
;MVRDEARNVAYDGAISRAVARLKSQRPGGVHVLDMGAGTGLLSMMAVRAGAASVVGAEINRHMCDVAEECLASNGCLARVTMLDRDVRRMTAEPGPDGAPADLERRVDLLIYEVFDSGLIGEGVLHILAAAREKLAAPGALLVPASARVFAQPIQMRLESAAGFDVSQANRWRWRPDYEGVDLEECRNDWVALADPVEVFAFDFSASLENMRPASAPHELLFTEAGVVNAVATWFELELDEECTLSTSPHRSGKGPTWQQAVQWVREERVAPGQTRVLIASHDTYSISYALEEGAAPGPDHGGGVHFVELSDGAGELEDRATGVPLVDPVWKEAFDSLQPLNSQIVRACVQDPLEYRAIALEAVAFASRPHDYDLDASQATDFCVKMMG
;
A
#
# COMPACT_ATOMS: atom_id res chain seq x y z
N MET A 1 -1.76 -18.99 2.17
CA MET A 1 -1.21 -19.41 0.88
C MET A 1 -1.29 -20.91 0.61
N VAL A 2 -0.39 -21.79 1.11
CA VAL A 2 -0.37 -23.22 0.67
C VAL A 2 -1.64 -24.02 0.98
N ARG A 3 -2.44 -23.60 1.97
CA ARG A 3 -3.74 -24.21 2.33
C ARG A 3 -4.95 -23.55 1.66
N ASP A 4 -4.74 -22.57 0.79
CA ASP A 4 -5.80 -21.90 0.05
C ASP A 4 -6.21 -22.75 -1.15
N GLU A 5 -7.19 -23.61 -0.94
CA GLU A 5 -7.62 -24.59 -1.94
C GLU A 5 -8.18 -23.92 -3.20
N ALA A 6 -8.96 -22.86 -3.05
CA ALA A 6 -9.54 -22.13 -4.18
C ALA A 6 -8.44 -21.52 -5.08
N ARG A 7 -7.45 -20.84 -4.47
CA ARG A 7 -6.26 -20.34 -5.18
C ARG A 7 -5.51 -21.47 -5.87
N ASN A 8 -5.24 -22.56 -5.14
CA ASN A 8 -4.42 -23.66 -5.64
C ASN A 8 -5.09 -24.36 -6.84
N VAL A 9 -6.41 -24.59 -6.79
CA VAL A 9 -7.18 -25.17 -7.90
C VAL A 9 -7.18 -24.25 -9.12
N ALA A 10 -7.33 -22.95 -8.91
CA ALA A 10 -7.30 -21.95 -9.98
C ALA A 10 -5.94 -21.93 -10.69
N TYR A 11 -4.84 -21.84 -9.94
CA TYR A 11 -3.49 -21.88 -10.48
C TYR A 11 -3.18 -23.19 -11.21
N ASP A 12 -3.54 -24.35 -10.63
CA ASP A 12 -3.32 -25.65 -11.27
C ASP A 12 -4.04 -25.76 -12.63
N GLY A 13 -5.28 -25.30 -12.69
CA GLY A 13 -6.06 -25.25 -13.93
C GLY A 13 -5.43 -24.35 -14.99
N ALA A 14 -5.06 -23.13 -14.62
CA ALA A 14 -4.46 -22.16 -15.53
C ALA A 14 -3.09 -22.61 -16.05
N ILE A 15 -2.23 -23.11 -15.16
CA ILE A 15 -0.93 -23.67 -15.53
C ILE A 15 -1.10 -24.86 -16.48
N SER A 16 -2.07 -25.75 -16.20
CA SER A 16 -2.37 -26.89 -17.06
C SER A 16 -2.78 -26.48 -18.47
N ARG A 17 -3.68 -25.50 -18.62
CA ARG A 17 -4.08 -24.96 -19.92
C ARG A 17 -2.93 -24.26 -20.64
N ALA A 18 -2.14 -23.46 -19.94
CA ALA A 18 -0.98 -22.78 -20.52
C ALA A 18 0.06 -23.76 -21.07
N VAL A 19 0.41 -24.81 -20.29
CA VAL A 19 1.33 -25.87 -20.74
C VAL A 19 0.74 -26.62 -21.94
N ALA A 20 -0.54 -26.97 -21.92
CA ALA A 20 -1.20 -27.65 -23.04
C ALA A 20 -1.17 -26.82 -24.34
N ARG A 21 -1.46 -25.52 -24.25
CA ARG A 21 -1.42 -24.57 -25.38
C ARG A 21 -0.01 -24.50 -25.97
N LEU A 22 1.00 -24.31 -25.12
CA LEU A 22 2.41 -24.19 -25.54
C LEU A 22 2.99 -25.49 -26.10
N LYS A 23 2.54 -26.65 -25.62
CA LYS A 23 3.06 -27.96 -26.08
C LYS A 23 2.86 -28.19 -27.58
N SER A 24 1.77 -27.67 -28.15
CA SER A 24 1.53 -27.72 -29.60
C SER A 24 2.52 -26.86 -30.42
N GLN A 25 3.10 -25.84 -29.79
CA GLN A 25 3.97 -24.84 -30.42
C GLN A 25 5.45 -25.09 -30.12
N ARG A 26 5.76 -25.91 -29.11
CA ARG A 26 7.11 -26.19 -28.60
C ARG A 26 7.40 -27.69 -28.66
N PRO A 27 7.89 -28.21 -29.80
CA PRO A 27 8.17 -29.65 -29.97
C PRO A 27 9.26 -30.19 -29.04
N GLY A 28 10.14 -29.32 -28.51
CA GLY A 28 11.13 -29.66 -27.48
C GLY A 28 10.57 -29.78 -26.06
N GLY A 29 9.27 -29.54 -25.88
CA GLY A 29 8.63 -29.44 -24.57
C GLY A 29 8.49 -28.00 -24.08
N VAL A 30 7.73 -27.82 -23.00
CA VAL A 30 7.47 -26.51 -22.39
C VAL A 30 8.39 -26.33 -21.20
N HIS A 31 9.16 -25.24 -21.19
CA HIS A 31 10.08 -24.91 -20.11
C HIS A 31 9.54 -23.74 -19.31
N VAL A 32 9.57 -23.86 -17.98
CA VAL A 32 8.86 -22.97 -17.07
C VAL A 32 9.82 -22.31 -16.09
N LEU A 33 9.58 -21.04 -15.77
CA LEU A 33 10.21 -20.36 -14.63
C LEU A 33 9.13 -20.03 -13.60
N ASP A 34 9.33 -20.51 -12.36
CA ASP A 34 8.51 -20.21 -11.18
C ASP A 34 9.21 -19.11 -10.37
N MET A 35 8.65 -17.90 -10.39
CA MET A 35 9.25 -16.69 -9.82
C MET A 35 8.67 -16.42 -8.42
N GLY A 36 9.48 -16.62 -7.38
CA GLY A 36 8.99 -16.66 -6.00
C GLY A 36 8.45 -18.05 -5.66
N ALA A 37 9.25 -19.08 -5.94
CA ALA A 37 8.79 -20.47 -5.94
C ALA A 37 8.32 -20.97 -4.55
N GLY A 38 8.77 -20.36 -3.45
CA GLY A 38 8.30 -20.69 -2.10
C GLY A 38 8.52 -22.17 -1.76
N THR A 39 7.43 -22.95 -1.69
CA THR A 39 7.47 -24.40 -1.42
C THR A 39 7.64 -25.27 -2.68
N GLY A 40 7.73 -24.65 -3.86
CA GLY A 40 7.75 -25.33 -5.16
C GLY A 40 6.37 -25.85 -5.60
N LEU A 41 5.28 -25.40 -4.97
CA LEU A 41 3.92 -25.88 -5.27
C LEU A 41 3.53 -25.62 -6.74
N LEU A 42 3.73 -24.41 -7.24
CA LEU A 42 3.41 -24.07 -8.63
C LEU A 42 4.35 -24.80 -9.61
N SER A 43 5.63 -24.94 -9.25
CA SER A 43 6.57 -25.80 -9.97
C SER A 43 6.08 -27.25 -10.10
N MET A 44 5.56 -27.85 -9.04
CA MET A 44 4.99 -29.20 -9.08
C MET A 44 3.72 -29.27 -9.94
N MET A 45 2.86 -28.24 -9.91
CA MET A 45 1.70 -28.13 -10.80
C MET A 45 2.13 -28.11 -12.27
N ALA A 46 3.16 -27.34 -12.62
CA ALA A 46 3.72 -27.31 -13.97
C ALA A 46 4.28 -28.67 -14.41
N VAL A 47 5.00 -29.37 -13.53
CA VAL A 47 5.50 -30.73 -13.77
C VAL A 47 4.37 -31.73 -14.01
N ARG A 48 3.30 -31.65 -13.21
CA ARG A 48 2.08 -32.46 -13.35
C ARG A 48 1.35 -32.18 -14.66
N ALA A 49 1.28 -30.91 -15.08
CA ALA A 49 0.74 -30.50 -16.37
C ALA A 49 1.57 -30.97 -17.58
N GLY A 50 2.78 -31.49 -17.34
CA GLY A 50 3.65 -32.05 -18.38
C GLY A 50 4.69 -31.08 -18.92
N ALA A 51 5.08 -30.07 -18.13
CA ALA A 51 6.28 -29.29 -18.40
C ALA A 51 7.51 -30.21 -18.53
N ALA A 52 8.40 -29.88 -19.46
CA ALA A 52 9.63 -30.62 -19.71
C ALA A 52 10.67 -30.34 -18.63
N SER A 53 10.81 -29.07 -18.25
CA SER A 53 11.62 -28.65 -17.11
C SER A 53 11.02 -27.41 -16.44
N VAL A 54 11.32 -27.24 -15.16
CA VAL A 54 10.97 -26.06 -14.38
C VAL A 54 12.21 -25.58 -13.64
N VAL A 55 12.43 -24.27 -13.65
CA VAL A 55 13.37 -23.62 -12.74
C VAL A 55 12.55 -22.84 -11.73
N GLY A 56 12.71 -23.14 -10.44
CA GLY A 56 12.10 -22.37 -9.36
C GLY A 56 13.11 -21.40 -8.77
N ALA A 57 12.82 -20.11 -8.80
CA ALA A 57 13.67 -19.07 -8.23
C ALA A 57 13.05 -18.55 -6.93
N GLU A 58 13.83 -18.55 -5.86
CA GLU A 58 13.43 -18.10 -4.53
C GLU A 58 14.59 -17.33 -3.89
N ILE A 59 14.30 -16.23 -3.21
CA ILE A 59 15.32 -15.34 -2.61
C ILE A 59 15.70 -15.76 -1.19
N ASN A 60 14.84 -16.54 -0.54
CA ASN A 60 15.08 -17.06 0.79
C ASN A 60 15.65 -18.47 0.71
N ARG A 61 16.94 -18.59 1.04
CA ARG A 61 17.63 -19.88 1.04
C ARG A 61 16.91 -20.99 1.83
N HIS A 62 16.33 -20.66 2.97
CA HIS A 62 15.59 -21.65 3.76
C HIS A 62 14.35 -22.15 3.03
N MET A 63 13.67 -21.28 2.27
CA MET A 63 12.54 -21.69 1.44
C MET A 63 12.98 -22.53 0.25
N CYS A 64 14.16 -22.27 -0.33
CA CYS A 64 14.73 -23.17 -1.34
C CYS A 64 14.93 -24.59 -0.78
N ASP A 65 15.53 -24.71 0.41
CA ASP A 65 15.77 -26.02 1.03
C ASP A 65 14.42 -26.75 1.30
N VAL A 66 13.40 -26.03 1.78
CA VAL A 66 12.04 -26.56 1.97
C VAL A 66 11.42 -27.03 0.64
N ALA A 67 11.56 -26.23 -0.43
CA ALA A 67 11.07 -26.58 -1.75
C ALA A 67 11.73 -27.85 -2.27
N GLU A 68 13.05 -27.98 -2.15
CA GLU A 68 13.78 -29.18 -2.56
C GLU A 68 13.29 -30.44 -1.83
N GLU A 69 13.05 -30.36 -0.52
CA GLU A 69 12.48 -31.48 0.26
C GLU A 69 11.05 -31.84 -0.18
N CYS A 70 10.22 -30.84 -0.47
CA CYS A 70 8.88 -31.03 -1.03
C CYS A 70 8.94 -31.68 -2.41
N LEU A 71 9.82 -31.20 -3.29
CA LEU A 71 10.03 -31.75 -4.62
C LEU A 71 10.55 -33.19 -4.58
N ALA A 72 11.46 -33.50 -3.65
CA ALA A 72 11.98 -34.85 -3.42
C ALA A 72 10.85 -35.81 -3.02
N SER A 73 10.05 -35.40 -2.03
CA SER A 73 8.94 -36.19 -1.50
C SER A 73 7.85 -36.45 -2.53
N ASN A 74 7.73 -35.59 -3.55
CA ASN A 74 6.75 -35.69 -4.63
C ASN A 74 7.34 -36.17 -5.96
N GLY A 75 8.59 -36.67 -5.97
CA GLY A 75 9.22 -37.25 -7.17
C GLY A 75 9.46 -36.26 -8.32
N CYS A 76 9.62 -34.97 -8.00
CA CYS A 76 9.74 -33.89 -8.99
C CYS A 76 11.18 -33.42 -9.25
N LEU A 77 12.17 -33.84 -8.43
CA LEU A 77 13.58 -33.41 -8.54
C LEU A 77 14.22 -33.65 -9.92
N ALA A 78 13.75 -34.65 -10.68
CA ALA A 78 14.30 -34.92 -12.01
C ALA A 78 13.93 -33.84 -13.05
N ARG A 79 12.95 -32.97 -12.75
CA ARG A 79 12.43 -31.95 -13.67
C ARG A 79 12.42 -30.53 -13.11
N VAL A 80 12.63 -30.37 -11.81
CA VAL A 80 12.64 -29.05 -11.15
C VAL A 80 14.01 -28.78 -10.57
N THR A 81 14.61 -27.65 -10.95
CA THR A 81 15.83 -27.12 -10.34
C THR A 81 15.47 -25.89 -9.52
N MET A 82 15.81 -25.88 -8.23
CA MET A 82 15.66 -24.71 -7.37
C MET A 82 16.92 -23.85 -7.40
N LEU A 83 16.74 -22.53 -7.48
CA LEU A 83 17.81 -21.54 -7.44
C LEU A 83 17.54 -20.52 -6.32
N ASP A 84 18.50 -20.37 -5.43
CA ASP A 84 18.58 -19.28 -4.44
C ASP A 84 18.99 -17.98 -5.16
N ARG A 85 18.02 -17.36 -5.82
CA ARG A 85 18.22 -16.25 -6.75
C ARG A 85 17.04 -15.30 -6.77
N ASP A 86 17.39 -14.02 -6.86
CA ASP A 86 16.48 -12.96 -7.27
C ASP A 86 16.35 -12.95 -8.79
N VAL A 87 15.13 -13.18 -9.29
CA VAL A 87 14.80 -13.22 -10.71
C VAL A 87 15.28 -11.98 -11.46
N ARG A 88 15.30 -10.81 -10.82
CA ARG A 88 15.77 -9.55 -11.44
C ARG A 88 17.25 -9.59 -11.83
N ARG A 89 18.02 -10.50 -11.21
CA ARG A 89 19.46 -10.69 -11.43
C ARG A 89 19.78 -11.91 -12.28
N MET A 90 18.80 -12.75 -12.61
CA MET A 90 19.02 -13.95 -13.39
C MET A 90 19.32 -13.63 -14.86
N THR A 91 20.06 -14.53 -15.53
CA THR A 91 20.29 -14.46 -16.97
C THR A 91 20.01 -15.78 -17.68
N ALA A 92 19.65 -15.70 -18.96
CA ALA A 92 19.58 -16.84 -19.89
C ALA A 92 20.78 -16.88 -20.86
N GLU A 93 21.75 -15.98 -20.66
CA GLU A 93 22.98 -15.85 -21.45
C GLU A 93 24.18 -15.68 -20.49
N PRO A 94 25.37 -16.20 -20.85
CA PRO A 94 26.57 -16.05 -20.02
C PRO A 94 26.93 -14.59 -19.77
N GLY A 95 27.48 -14.32 -18.58
CA GLY A 95 27.95 -13.00 -18.21
C GLY A 95 29.16 -12.53 -19.04
N PRO A 96 29.42 -11.21 -19.11
CA PRO A 96 30.57 -10.67 -19.83
C PRO A 96 31.94 -11.11 -19.24
N ASP A 97 31.95 -11.58 -18.00
CA ASP A 97 33.08 -12.15 -17.28
C ASP A 97 33.22 -13.68 -17.47
N GLY A 98 32.34 -14.29 -18.28
CA GLY A 98 32.30 -15.74 -18.48
C GLY A 98 31.54 -16.51 -17.40
N ALA A 99 30.85 -15.83 -16.47
CA ALA A 99 29.96 -16.49 -15.52
C ALA A 99 28.85 -17.27 -16.27
N PRO A 100 28.52 -18.51 -15.85
CA PRO A 100 27.45 -19.27 -16.48
C PRO A 100 26.09 -18.58 -16.29
N ALA A 101 25.20 -18.77 -17.26
CA ALA A 101 23.81 -18.32 -17.15
C ALA A 101 23.07 -19.12 -16.07
N ASP A 102 22.07 -18.50 -15.44
CA ASP A 102 21.19 -19.19 -14.50
C ASP A 102 20.19 -20.11 -15.23
N LEU A 103 19.79 -19.75 -16.46
CA LEU A 103 18.94 -20.57 -17.33
C LEU A 103 19.71 -21.03 -18.56
N GLU A 104 19.56 -22.30 -18.93
CA GLU A 104 20.12 -22.85 -20.18
C GLU A 104 19.51 -22.20 -21.43
N ARG A 105 18.26 -21.73 -21.32
CA ARG A 105 17.52 -21.06 -22.38
C ARG A 105 16.43 -20.18 -21.78
N ARG A 106 15.96 -19.23 -22.59
CA ARG A 106 14.73 -18.48 -22.29
C ARG A 106 13.52 -19.42 -22.22
N VAL A 107 12.63 -19.18 -21.26
CA VAL A 107 11.50 -20.04 -20.91
C VAL A 107 10.23 -19.69 -21.67
N ASP A 108 9.34 -20.66 -21.80
CA ASP A 108 8.09 -20.58 -22.56
C ASP A 108 6.89 -20.16 -21.70
N LEU A 109 6.98 -20.35 -20.37
CA LEU A 109 5.94 -20.01 -19.41
C LEU A 109 6.58 -19.42 -18.16
N LEU A 110 6.07 -18.26 -17.73
CA LEU A 110 6.38 -17.62 -16.46
C LEU A 110 5.20 -17.85 -15.51
N ILE A 111 5.44 -18.48 -14.36
CA ILE A 111 4.44 -18.64 -13.30
C ILE A 111 4.93 -17.91 -12.05
N TYR A 112 4.04 -17.24 -11.34
CA TYR A 112 4.41 -16.43 -10.19
C TYR A 112 3.23 -16.14 -9.27
N GLU A 113 3.54 -15.99 -8.00
CA GLU A 113 2.63 -15.48 -7.00
C GLU A 113 3.43 -14.71 -5.96
N VAL A 114 3.61 -13.43 -6.24
CA VAL A 114 4.40 -12.46 -5.47
C VAL A 114 3.56 -11.19 -5.31
N PHE A 115 2.34 -11.37 -4.79
CA PHE A 115 1.33 -10.33 -4.65
C PHE A 115 0.97 -10.15 -3.18
N ASP A 116 0.92 -8.90 -2.73
CA ASP A 116 0.40 -8.54 -1.42
C ASP A 116 -1.07 -8.10 -1.51
N SER A 117 -1.63 -7.61 -0.39
CA SER A 117 -3.01 -7.10 -0.35
C SER A 117 -3.26 -5.92 -1.30
N GLY A 118 -2.22 -5.13 -1.62
CA GLY A 118 -2.26 -4.02 -2.56
C GLY A 118 -1.86 -4.39 -4.00
N LEU A 119 -1.79 -5.69 -4.31
CA LEU A 119 -1.28 -6.28 -5.55
C LEU A 119 0.24 -6.12 -5.74
N ILE A 120 0.78 -4.90 -5.75
CA ILE A 120 2.13 -4.61 -6.25
C ILE A 120 3.21 -4.47 -5.17
N GLY A 121 2.87 -4.60 -3.88
CA GLY A 121 3.75 -4.34 -2.73
C GLY A 121 4.97 -5.25 -2.62
N GLU A 122 4.90 -6.44 -3.22
CA GLU A 122 6.01 -7.40 -3.26
C GLU A 122 6.93 -7.22 -4.49
N GLY A 123 6.72 -6.16 -5.28
CA GLY A 123 7.62 -5.79 -6.39
C GLY A 123 7.43 -6.60 -7.67
N VAL A 124 6.24 -7.19 -7.86
CA VAL A 124 5.89 -7.99 -9.04
C VAL A 124 6.19 -7.29 -10.37
N LEU A 125 5.96 -5.97 -10.46
CA LEU A 125 6.20 -5.20 -11.68
C LEU A 125 7.68 -5.21 -12.10
N HIS A 126 8.61 -5.13 -11.13
CA HIS A 126 10.05 -5.18 -11.38
C HIS A 126 10.51 -6.59 -11.77
N ILE A 127 9.97 -7.60 -11.10
CA ILE A 127 10.25 -9.01 -11.39
C ILE A 127 9.83 -9.33 -12.82
N LEU A 128 8.61 -8.94 -13.21
CA LEU A 128 8.08 -9.15 -14.55
C LEU A 128 8.85 -8.39 -15.62
N ALA A 129 9.20 -7.11 -15.37
CA ALA A 129 9.99 -6.33 -16.31
C ALA A 129 11.33 -7.02 -16.65
N ALA A 130 12.07 -7.46 -15.61
CA ALA A 130 13.34 -8.15 -15.80
C ALA A 130 13.18 -9.53 -16.45
N ALA A 131 12.19 -10.33 -16.01
CA ALA A 131 11.96 -11.66 -16.55
C ALA A 131 11.54 -11.62 -18.02
N ARG A 132 10.66 -10.69 -18.42
CA ARG A 132 10.25 -10.53 -19.82
C ARG A 132 11.42 -10.14 -20.72
N GLU A 133 12.27 -9.24 -20.26
CA GLU A 133 13.43 -8.78 -21.02
C GLU A 133 14.48 -9.88 -21.18
N LYS A 134 14.80 -10.61 -20.09
CA LYS A 134 16.01 -11.44 -20.03
C LYS A 134 15.75 -12.94 -20.10
N LEU A 135 14.58 -13.39 -19.64
CA LEU A 135 14.31 -14.80 -19.33
C LEU A 135 13.17 -15.38 -20.19
N ALA A 136 12.24 -14.56 -20.67
CA ALA A 136 11.12 -15.01 -21.49
C ALA A 136 11.52 -15.23 -22.96
N ALA A 137 11.03 -16.31 -23.56
CA ALA A 137 11.12 -16.57 -24.98
C ALA A 137 10.04 -15.77 -25.75
N PRO A 138 10.21 -15.51 -27.06
CA PRO A 138 9.16 -14.90 -27.87
C PRO A 138 7.85 -15.70 -27.82
N GLY A 139 6.75 -15.04 -27.45
CA GLY A 139 5.44 -15.68 -27.27
C GLY A 139 5.29 -16.49 -25.99
N ALA A 140 6.16 -16.28 -24.99
CA ALA A 140 5.98 -16.86 -23.67
C ALA A 140 4.66 -16.40 -23.03
N LEU A 141 4.01 -17.30 -22.30
CA LEU A 141 2.80 -17.00 -21.53
C LEU A 141 3.17 -16.65 -20.09
N LEU A 142 2.31 -15.87 -19.44
CA LEU A 142 2.42 -15.47 -18.04
C LEU A 142 1.18 -15.98 -17.29
N VAL A 143 1.37 -16.58 -16.11
CA VAL A 143 0.28 -16.94 -15.20
C VAL A 143 0.61 -16.35 -13.81
N PRO A 144 -0.14 -15.33 -13.36
CA PRO A 144 -1.30 -14.71 -14.02
C PRO A 144 -0.97 -13.90 -15.28
N ALA A 145 -1.99 -13.68 -16.12
CA ALA A 145 -1.89 -12.92 -17.37
C ALA A 145 -2.15 -11.42 -17.17
N SER A 146 -3.10 -11.05 -16.30
CA SER A 146 -3.43 -9.66 -16.03
C SER A 146 -3.99 -9.46 -14.60
N ALA A 147 -4.16 -8.21 -14.19
CA ALA A 147 -4.84 -7.84 -12.96
C ALA A 147 -5.68 -6.56 -13.13
N ARG A 148 -6.80 -6.46 -12.42
CA ARG A 148 -7.63 -5.25 -12.30
C ARG A 148 -7.75 -4.85 -10.85
N VAL A 149 -7.53 -3.58 -10.52
CA VAL A 149 -7.56 -3.05 -9.15
C VAL A 149 -8.79 -2.18 -8.98
N PHE A 150 -9.49 -2.39 -7.87
CA PHE A 150 -10.71 -1.68 -7.51
C PHE A 150 -10.50 -0.92 -6.20
N ALA A 151 -11.14 0.24 -6.10
CA ALA A 151 -11.17 1.05 -4.89
C ALA A 151 -12.61 1.39 -4.51
N GLN A 152 -12.87 1.50 -3.20
CA GLN A 152 -14.17 1.89 -2.68
C GLN A 152 -14.00 2.77 -1.43
N PRO A 153 -14.62 3.97 -1.39
CA PRO A 153 -14.64 4.77 -0.16
C PRO A 153 -15.54 4.09 0.87
N ILE A 154 -15.03 3.94 2.09
CA ILE A 154 -15.74 3.31 3.20
C ILE A 154 -15.70 4.18 4.45
N GLN A 155 -16.69 3.97 5.31
CA GLN A 155 -16.64 4.39 6.71
C GLN A 155 -16.27 3.18 7.57
N MET A 156 -15.17 3.26 8.31
CA MET A 156 -14.73 2.25 9.28
C MET A 156 -14.16 2.96 10.52
N ARG A 157 -15.06 3.40 11.41
CA ARG A 157 -14.75 4.28 12.54
C ARG A 157 -14.75 3.52 13.86
N LEU A 158 -13.86 3.95 14.76
CA LEU A 158 -13.89 3.55 16.17
C LEU A 158 -14.80 4.51 16.94
N GLU A 159 -15.76 3.99 17.70
CA GLU A 159 -16.58 4.80 18.60
C GLU A 159 -16.14 4.60 20.05
N SER A 160 -16.32 3.38 20.57
CA SER A 160 -15.94 3.04 21.93
C SER A 160 -15.14 1.74 22.00
N ALA A 161 -14.25 1.64 22.98
CA ALA A 161 -13.50 0.44 23.30
C ALA A 161 -13.48 0.23 24.82
N ALA A 162 -13.87 -0.95 25.28
CA ALA A 162 -13.97 -1.28 26.71
C ALA A 162 -14.78 -0.27 27.56
N GLY A 163 -15.78 0.37 26.96
CA GLY A 163 -16.63 1.39 27.62
C GLY A 163 -16.05 2.81 27.63
N PHE A 164 -14.88 3.03 27.02
CA PHE A 164 -14.31 4.36 26.83
C PHE A 164 -14.58 4.88 25.43
N ASP A 165 -14.90 6.16 25.30
CA ASP A 165 -14.94 6.86 24.01
C ASP A 165 -13.52 7.00 23.47
N VAL A 166 -13.27 6.43 22.29
CA VAL A 166 -11.99 6.47 21.59
C VAL A 166 -12.13 7.10 20.20
N SER A 167 -13.24 7.82 19.96
CA SER A 167 -13.57 8.41 18.65
C SER A 167 -12.50 9.39 18.14
N GLN A 168 -11.78 10.05 19.05
CA GLN A 168 -10.63 10.92 18.75
C GLN A 168 -9.50 10.19 18.02
N ALA A 169 -9.35 8.87 18.18
CA ALA A 169 -8.32 8.10 17.50
C ALA A 169 -8.48 8.15 15.97
N ASN A 170 -9.70 8.24 15.45
CA ASN A 170 -9.95 8.20 14.00
C ASN A 170 -9.24 9.32 13.24
N ARG A 171 -9.11 10.51 13.85
CA ARG A 171 -8.41 11.66 13.29
C ARG A 171 -6.93 11.38 12.99
N TRP A 172 -6.31 10.49 13.77
CA TRP A 172 -4.87 10.20 13.71
C TRP A 172 -4.55 8.91 12.96
N ARG A 173 -5.56 8.24 12.39
CA ARG A 173 -5.36 7.01 11.60
C ARG A 173 -4.90 7.30 10.17
N TRP A 174 -5.20 8.50 9.65
CA TRP A 174 -4.80 8.91 8.31
C TRP A 174 -3.30 8.77 8.09
N ARG A 175 -2.92 8.07 7.01
CA ARG A 175 -1.52 7.88 6.59
C ARG A 175 -1.45 7.55 5.10
N PRO A 176 -0.28 7.77 4.44
CA PRO A 176 -0.12 7.49 3.02
C PRO A 176 -0.16 5.98 2.70
N ASP A 177 0.27 5.14 3.63
CA ASP A 177 0.37 3.69 3.42
C ASP A 177 -0.96 2.96 3.71
N TYR A 178 -1.20 1.87 2.99
CA TYR A 178 -2.28 0.94 3.31
C TYR A 178 -1.82 -0.13 4.31
N GLU A 179 -2.79 -0.82 4.92
CA GLU A 179 -2.55 -2.07 5.64
C GLU A 179 -3.47 -3.18 5.13
N GLY A 180 -3.07 -4.43 5.37
CA GLY A 180 -3.94 -5.59 5.14
C GLY A 180 -5.03 -5.65 6.20
N VAL A 181 -6.29 -5.66 5.77
CA VAL A 181 -7.47 -5.86 6.63
C VAL A 181 -8.35 -6.92 6.00
N ASP A 182 -8.78 -7.89 6.79
CA ASP A 182 -9.81 -8.85 6.38
C ASP A 182 -11.20 -8.21 6.51
N LEU A 183 -11.63 -7.51 5.47
CA LEU A 183 -12.92 -6.82 5.43
C LEU A 183 -14.13 -7.77 5.37
N GLU A 184 -13.90 -9.06 5.12
CA GLU A 184 -14.92 -10.10 5.20
C GLU A 184 -15.15 -10.51 6.66
N GLU A 185 -14.06 -10.71 7.42
CA GLU A 185 -14.13 -11.02 8.85
C GLU A 185 -14.73 -9.86 9.65
N CYS A 186 -14.35 -8.61 9.35
CA CYS A 186 -14.85 -7.42 10.03
C CYS A 186 -16.02 -6.73 9.29
N ARG A 187 -16.84 -7.48 8.55
CA ARG A 187 -17.89 -6.91 7.67
C ARG A 187 -18.88 -5.96 8.35
N ASN A 188 -19.12 -6.13 9.65
CA ASN A 188 -20.02 -5.28 10.42
C ASN A 188 -19.37 -3.98 10.92
N ASP A 189 -18.06 -3.85 10.79
CA ASP A 189 -17.29 -2.71 11.30
C ASP A 189 -17.12 -1.60 10.24
N TRP A 190 -17.58 -1.84 9.00
CA TRP A 190 -17.46 -0.88 7.92
C TRP A 190 -18.72 -0.76 7.05
N VAL A 191 -18.87 0.40 6.41
CA VAL A 191 -19.99 0.73 5.51
C VAL A 191 -19.42 1.25 4.19
N ALA A 192 -19.87 0.69 3.06
CA ALA A 192 -19.59 1.23 1.74
C ALA A 192 -20.35 2.54 1.52
N LEU A 193 -19.66 3.59 1.09
CA LEU A 193 -20.28 4.91 0.88
C LEU A 193 -20.60 5.22 -0.59
N ALA A 194 -19.92 4.53 -1.51
CA ALA A 194 -20.16 4.59 -2.95
C ALA A 194 -19.92 3.21 -3.58
N ASP A 195 -20.34 3.02 -4.83
CA ASP A 195 -20.00 1.83 -5.61
C ASP A 195 -18.47 1.75 -5.88
N PRO A 196 -17.91 0.53 -6.02
CA PRO A 196 -16.50 0.39 -6.34
C PRO A 196 -16.18 0.90 -7.74
N VAL A 197 -14.99 1.49 -7.88
CA VAL A 197 -14.46 1.94 -9.17
C VAL A 197 -13.21 1.13 -9.52
N GLU A 198 -13.05 0.77 -10.79
CA GLU A 198 -11.78 0.25 -11.29
C GLU A 198 -10.78 1.40 -11.43
N VAL A 199 -9.65 1.31 -10.72
CA VAL A 199 -8.63 2.37 -10.66
C VAL A 199 -7.45 2.09 -11.57
N PHE A 200 -7.02 0.83 -11.70
CA PHE A 200 -5.90 0.44 -12.54
C PHE A 200 -6.11 -0.93 -13.16
N ALA A 201 -5.55 -1.13 -14.35
CA ALA A 201 -5.51 -2.41 -15.04
C ALA A 201 -4.09 -2.73 -15.50
N PHE A 202 -3.57 -3.89 -15.10
CA PHE A 202 -2.24 -4.37 -15.43
C PHE A 202 -2.34 -5.56 -16.38
N ASP A 203 -2.19 -5.37 -17.69
CA ASP A 203 -1.78 -6.43 -18.60
C ASP A 203 -0.27 -6.69 -18.42
N PHE A 204 0.06 -7.84 -17.86
CA PHE A 204 1.44 -8.22 -17.59
C PHE A 204 2.22 -8.60 -18.86
N SER A 205 1.49 -8.91 -19.94
CA SER A 205 2.03 -9.39 -21.22
C SER A 205 2.22 -8.30 -22.28
N ALA A 206 1.49 -7.19 -22.21
CA ALA A 206 1.47 -6.14 -23.23
C ALA A 206 2.77 -5.31 -23.31
N SER A 207 2.93 -4.29 -22.45
CA SER A 207 4.03 -3.32 -22.53
C SER A 207 4.57 -2.98 -21.14
N LEU A 208 5.87 -2.64 -21.06
CA LEU A 208 6.46 -2.10 -19.83
C LEU A 208 5.88 -0.72 -19.48
N GLU A 209 5.33 0.02 -20.45
CA GLU A 209 4.68 1.30 -20.19
C GLU A 209 3.46 1.14 -19.27
N ASN A 210 2.77 0.02 -19.36
CA ASN A 210 1.63 -0.33 -18.51
C ASN A 210 2.01 -0.60 -17.04
N MET A 211 3.31 -0.67 -16.74
CA MET A 211 3.84 -0.95 -15.40
C MET A 211 4.53 0.28 -14.78
N ARG A 212 4.49 1.44 -15.46
CA ARG A 212 5.11 2.68 -14.99
C ARG A 212 4.19 3.38 -13.98
N PRO A 213 4.74 4.21 -13.07
CA PRO A 213 3.93 5.03 -12.17
C PRO A 213 2.87 5.83 -12.93
N ALA A 214 1.65 5.86 -12.39
CA ALA A 214 0.53 6.55 -12.98
C ALA A 214 -0.37 7.17 -11.90
N SER A 215 -1.15 8.16 -12.31
CA SER A 215 -2.16 8.82 -11.48
C SER A 215 -3.38 9.12 -12.35
N ALA A 216 -4.57 8.84 -11.83
CA ALA A 216 -5.83 9.00 -12.55
C ALA A 216 -6.94 9.49 -11.60
N PRO A 217 -7.75 10.48 -12.05
CA PRO A 217 -8.96 10.88 -11.34
C PRO A 217 -10.13 9.92 -11.64
N HIS A 218 -10.90 9.59 -10.60
CA HIS A 218 -12.10 8.77 -10.69
C HIS A 218 -13.27 9.49 -10.00
N GLU A 219 -14.37 9.69 -10.73
CA GLU A 219 -15.57 10.29 -10.16
C GLU A 219 -16.30 9.26 -9.28
N LEU A 220 -16.58 9.64 -8.03
CA LEU A 220 -17.35 8.88 -7.06
C LEU A 220 -18.71 9.54 -6.85
N LEU A 221 -19.78 8.76 -7.00
CA LEU A 221 -21.12 9.14 -6.60
C LEU A 221 -21.45 8.47 -5.25
N PHE A 222 -21.60 9.27 -4.20
CA PHE A 222 -21.97 8.75 -2.89
C PHE A 222 -23.46 8.39 -2.86
N THR A 223 -23.75 7.17 -2.43
CA THR A 223 -25.11 6.64 -2.31
C THR A 223 -25.58 6.59 -0.85
N GLU A 224 -24.64 6.56 0.09
CA GLU A 224 -24.90 6.56 1.53
C GLU A 224 -24.37 7.84 2.19
N ALA A 225 -25.02 8.27 3.28
CA ALA A 225 -24.51 9.33 4.13
C ALA A 225 -23.46 8.77 5.09
N GLY A 226 -22.37 9.49 5.33
CA GLY A 226 -21.36 9.06 6.29
C GLY A 226 -20.11 9.91 6.31
N VAL A 227 -19.06 9.36 6.91
CA VAL A 227 -17.71 9.92 6.93
C VAL A 227 -16.78 8.97 6.19
N VAL A 228 -16.27 9.39 5.04
CA VAL A 228 -15.18 8.68 4.39
C VAL A 228 -13.96 8.84 5.29
N ASN A 229 -13.43 7.74 5.82
CA ASN A 229 -12.19 7.74 6.59
C ASN A 229 -11.22 6.65 6.13
N ALA A 230 -11.61 5.85 5.15
CA ALA A 230 -10.76 4.87 4.51
C ALA A 230 -11.17 4.63 3.04
N VAL A 231 -10.21 4.18 2.24
CA VAL A 231 -10.42 3.60 0.92
C VAL A 231 -10.03 2.13 0.99
N ALA A 232 -11.00 1.26 0.73
CA ALA A 232 -10.78 -0.17 0.59
C ALA A 232 -10.36 -0.51 -0.84
N THR A 233 -9.35 -1.35 -0.96
CA THR A 233 -8.75 -1.75 -2.23
C THR A 233 -8.67 -3.27 -2.31
N TRP A 234 -9.02 -3.79 -3.47
CA TRP A 234 -8.87 -5.20 -3.81
C TRP A 234 -8.56 -5.33 -5.29
N PHE A 235 -8.27 -6.55 -5.72
CA PHE A 235 -7.95 -6.82 -7.10
C PHE A 235 -8.62 -8.10 -7.60
N GLU A 236 -8.74 -8.19 -8.91
CA GLU A 236 -9.04 -9.40 -9.65
C GLU A 236 -7.78 -9.81 -10.43
N LEU A 237 -7.25 -11.01 -10.19
CA LEU A 237 -6.15 -11.62 -10.95
C LEU A 237 -6.74 -12.52 -12.03
N GLU A 238 -6.52 -12.16 -13.29
CA GLU A 238 -6.87 -13.00 -14.43
C GLU A 238 -5.71 -13.96 -14.66
N LEU A 239 -5.90 -15.23 -14.29
CA LEU A 239 -4.88 -16.26 -14.48
C LEU A 239 -4.75 -16.61 -15.96
N ASP A 240 -5.89 -16.71 -16.65
CA ASP A 240 -6.06 -16.91 -18.08
C ASP A 240 -7.48 -16.51 -18.52
N GLU A 241 -7.89 -16.87 -19.76
CA GLU A 241 -9.19 -16.51 -20.30
C GLU A 241 -10.39 -17.20 -19.61
N GLU A 242 -10.15 -18.21 -18.77
CA GLU A 242 -11.21 -18.99 -18.10
C GLU A 242 -11.27 -18.75 -16.58
N CYS A 243 -10.20 -18.23 -15.98
CA CYS A 243 -10.04 -18.22 -14.54
C CYS A 243 -9.59 -16.87 -13.98
N THR A 244 -10.42 -16.32 -13.11
CA THR A 244 -10.14 -15.09 -12.36
C THR A 244 -10.23 -15.36 -10.87
N LEU A 245 -9.20 -14.99 -10.12
CA LEU A 245 -9.23 -14.92 -8.66
C LEU A 245 -9.59 -13.50 -8.23
N SER A 246 -10.46 -13.35 -7.23
CA SER A 246 -10.85 -12.03 -6.72
C SER A 246 -10.54 -11.94 -5.23
N THR A 247 -9.98 -10.81 -4.80
CA THR A 247 -9.82 -10.46 -3.38
C THR A 247 -10.93 -9.52 -2.89
N SER A 248 -12.04 -9.40 -3.63
CA SER A 248 -13.14 -8.51 -3.26
C SER A 248 -13.80 -8.90 -1.93
N PRO A 249 -14.05 -7.93 -1.02
CA PRO A 249 -14.74 -8.20 0.25
C PRO A 249 -16.26 -8.39 0.08
N HIS A 250 -16.77 -8.32 -1.15
CA HIS A 250 -18.18 -8.51 -1.48
C HIS A 250 -18.48 -9.90 -2.03
N ARG A 251 -17.45 -10.72 -2.31
CA ARG A 251 -17.63 -12.08 -2.82
C ARG A 251 -17.28 -13.10 -1.74
N SER A 252 -18.18 -14.04 -1.49
CA SER A 252 -17.89 -15.20 -0.65
C SER A 252 -17.01 -16.23 -1.39
N GLY A 253 -16.15 -16.94 -0.66
CA GLY A 253 -15.37 -18.07 -1.21
C GLY A 253 -13.94 -17.72 -1.64
N LYS A 254 -13.49 -16.51 -1.34
CA LYS A 254 -12.07 -16.16 -1.32
C LYS A 254 -11.36 -16.97 -0.24
N GLY A 255 -10.16 -17.45 -0.54
CA GLY A 255 -9.32 -18.12 0.44
C GLY A 255 -8.52 -17.14 1.31
N PRO A 256 -7.88 -17.63 2.38
CA PRO A 256 -7.27 -16.79 3.41
C PRO A 256 -5.92 -16.17 2.99
N THR A 257 -5.51 -16.29 1.73
CA THR A 257 -4.15 -15.89 1.31
C THR A 257 -3.95 -14.39 1.30
N TRP A 258 -4.88 -13.65 0.73
CA TRP A 258 -4.77 -12.20 0.60
C TRP A 258 -5.84 -11.53 1.44
N GLN A 259 -5.52 -10.38 2.02
CA GLN A 259 -6.51 -9.49 2.63
C GLN A 259 -6.87 -8.39 1.63
N GLN A 260 -7.79 -7.50 1.99
CA GLN A 260 -7.96 -6.24 1.28
C GLN A 260 -6.93 -5.24 1.78
N ALA A 261 -6.49 -4.33 0.91
CA ALA A 261 -5.69 -3.18 1.33
C ALA A 261 -6.62 -2.05 1.79
N VAL A 262 -6.35 -1.45 2.94
CA VAL A 262 -7.09 -0.32 3.47
C VAL A 262 -6.15 0.84 3.70
N GLN A 263 -6.32 1.92 2.93
CA GLN A 263 -5.66 3.18 3.20
C GLN A 263 -6.59 4.08 4.01
N TRP A 264 -6.15 4.50 5.19
CA TRP A 264 -6.84 5.50 5.99
C TRP A 264 -6.69 6.86 5.32
N VAL A 265 -7.80 7.51 4.95
CA VAL A 265 -7.85 8.84 4.35
C VAL A 265 -8.29 9.89 5.38
N ARG A 266 -8.03 11.18 5.10
CA ARG A 266 -8.54 12.25 5.97
C ARG A 266 -10.07 12.18 5.99
N GLU A 267 -10.64 12.39 7.18
CA GLU A 267 -12.07 12.26 7.36
C GLU A 267 -12.83 13.34 6.57
N GLU A 268 -13.76 12.91 5.72
CA GLU A 268 -14.64 13.81 4.96
C GLU A 268 -16.09 13.35 5.08
N ARG A 269 -16.99 14.26 5.45
CA ARG A 269 -18.44 14.01 5.45
C ARG A 269 -19.01 14.04 4.04
N VAL A 270 -19.82 13.04 3.75
CA VAL A 270 -20.48 12.87 2.45
C VAL A 270 -21.97 12.60 2.63
N ALA A 271 -22.76 13.03 1.65
CA ALA A 271 -24.20 12.81 1.59
C ALA A 271 -24.61 12.09 0.29
N PRO A 272 -25.73 11.36 0.27
CA PRO A 272 -26.25 10.75 -0.95
C PRO A 272 -26.45 11.78 -2.06
N GLY A 273 -26.02 11.44 -3.28
CA GLY A 273 -26.07 12.31 -4.46
C GLY A 273 -24.90 13.30 -4.55
N GLN A 274 -24.01 13.34 -3.56
CA GLN A 274 -22.77 14.12 -3.63
C GLN A 274 -21.75 13.41 -4.53
N THR A 275 -21.04 14.21 -5.32
CA THR A 275 -19.92 13.73 -6.15
C THR A 275 -18.59 14.22 -5.59
N ARG A 276 -17.57 13.36 -5.61
CA ARG A 276 -16.16 13.72 -5.38
C ARG A 276 -15.25 13.04 -6.39
N VAL A 277 -14.04 13.57 -6.54
CA VAL A 277 -12.99 12.95 -7.34
C VAL A 277 -12.03 12.23 -6.40
N LEU A 278 -11.84 10.92 -6.63
CA LEU A 278 -10.79 10.12 -6.05
C LEU A 278 -9.59 10.11 -6.99
N ILE A 279 -8.48 10.68 -6.55
CA ILE A 279 -7.21 10.55 -7.25
C ILE A 279 -6.57 9.24 -6.80
N ALA A 280 -6.59 8.24 -7.67
CA ALA A 280 -5.83 7.02 -7.50
C ALA A 280 -4.43 7.23 -8.09
N SER A 281 -3.39 6.83 -7.36
CA SER A 281 -2.01 6.88 -7.84
C SER A 281 -1.28 5.60 -7.48
N HIS A 282 -0.39 5.15 -8.34
CA HIS A 282 0.54 4.08 -7.99
C HIS A 282 1.95 4.43 -8.43
N ASP A 283 2.92 4.01 -7.62
CA ASP A 283 4.29 3.88 -8.08
C ASP A 283 4.55 2.43 -8.52
N THR A 284 5.72 1.86 -8.23
CA THR A 284 6.03 0.48 -8.59
C THR A 284 5.94 -0.51 -7.43
N TYR A 285 5.55 -0.03 -6.25
CA TYR A 285 5.45 -0.80 -5.00
C TYR A 285 4.20 -0.47 -4.18
N SER A 286 3.44 0.58 -4.50
CA SER A 286 2.30 0.99 -3.68
C SER A 286 1.22 1.66 -4.51
N ILE A 287 -0.01 1.51 -4.04
CA ILE A 287 -1.20 2.22 -4.54
C ILE A 287 -1.69 3.13 -3.41
N SER A 288 -2.03 4.36 -3.75
CA SER A 288 -2.47 5.39 -2.82
C SER A 288 -3.62 6.21 -3.40
N TYR A 289 -4.37 6.84 -2.51
CA TYR A 289 -5.60 7.56 -2.79
C TYR A 289 -5.64 8.89 -2.06
N ALA A 290 -6.21 9.88 -2.73
CA ALA A 290 -6.61 11.16 -2.16
C ALA A 290 -8.00 11.55 -2.69
N LEU A 291 -8.87 12.06 -1.83
CA LEU A 291 -10.08 12.76 -2.29
C LEU A 291 -9.71 14.21 -2.60
N GLU A 292 -10.08 14.70 -3.78
CA GLU A 292 -9.94 16.13 -4.07
C GLU A 292 -10.77 16.94 -3.06
N GLU A 293 -10.15 17.98 -2.50
CA GLU A 293 -10.84 18.89 -1.60
C GLU A 293 -12.04 19.50 -2.34
N GLY A 294 -13.24 19.15 -1.90
CA GLY A 294 -14.45 19.80 -2.39
C GLY A 294 -14.36 21.29 -2.11
N ALA A 295 -14.65 22.13 -3.11
CA ALA A 295 -14.91 23.53 -2.86
C ALA A 295 -15.99 23.62 -1.77
N ALA A 296 -15.62 24.16 -0.60
CA ALA A 296 -16.58 24.41 0.45
C ALA A 296 -17.73 25.25 -0.14
N PRO A 297 -19.00 25.01 0.23
CA PRO A 297 -20.07 25.92 -0.13
C PRO A 297 -19.86 27.23 0.65
N GLY A 298 -19.05 28.12 0.09
CA GLY A 298 -18.85 29.50 0.53
C GLY A 298 -19.31 30.46 -0.57
N PRO A 299 -19.77 31.68 -0.21
CA PRO A 299 -20.31 32.62 -1.18
C PRO A 299 -19.20 33.03 -2.14
N ASP A 300 -19.54 33.13 -3.42
CA ASP A 300 -18.74 33.65 -4.55
C ASP A 300 -17.50 34.42 -4.11
N HIS A 301 -16.29 34.00 -4.52
CA HIS A 301 -15.21 34.88 -4.99
C HIS A 301 -14.14 34.10 -5.78
N GLY A 302 -14.09 34.38 -7.09
CA GLY A 302 -12.88 34.48 -7.94
C GLY A 302 -11.82 33.38 -7.89
N GLY A 303 -11.70 32.63 -8.99
CA GLY A 303 -10.72 31.56 -9.17
C GLY A 303 -9.25 31.97 -9.00
N GLY A 304 -8.50 31.07 -8.38
CA GLY A 304 -7.05 31.05 -8.30
C GLY A 304 -6.59 29.66 -7.82
N VAL A 305 -5.63 29.07 -8.52
CA VAL A 305 -5.03 27.78 -8.15
C VAL A 305 -4.09 28.04 -6.97
N HIS A 306 -4.36 27.45 -5.81
CA HIS A 306 -3.51 27.57 -4.62
C HIS A 306 -2.57 26.37 -4.49
N PHE A 307 -1.27 26.65 -4.53
CA PHE A 307 -0.26 25.73 -4.02
C PHE A 307 -0.34 25.75 -2.48
N VAL A 308 -0.47 24.58 -1.85
CA VAL A 308 -0.43 24.46 -0.39
C VAL A 308 1.03 24.46 0.05
N GLU A 309 1.52 25.63 0.45
CA GLU A 309 2.64 25.72 1.39
C GLU A 309 2.13 25.30 2.77
N LEU A 310 2.85 24.38 3.42
CA LEU A 310 2.69 24.08 4.85
C LEU A 310 3.16 25.32 5.62
N SER A 311 2.24 26.23 5.96
CA SER A 311 2.54 27.34 6.86
C SER A 311 2.37 26.92 8.31
N ASP A 312 3.47 27.03 9.06
CA ASP A 312 3.48 27.11 10.51
C ASP A 312 2.63 28.32 10.95
N GLY A 313 1.64 28.10 11.82
CA GLY A 313 1.05 29.17 12.63
C GLY A 313 -0.47 29.21 12.70
N ALA A 314 -1.03 28.53 13.71
CA ALA A 314 -2.05 29.04 14.66
C ALA A 314 -3.18 30.00 14.18
N GLY A 315 -3.67 29.87 12.95
CA GLY A 315 -4.83 30.62 12.45
C GLY A 315 -5.87 29.68 11.85
N GLU A 316 -7.09 29.75 12.41
CA GLU A 316 -8.32 29.09 11.89
C GLU A 316 -8.32 27.56 11.87
N LEU A 317 -8.14 26.98 13.06
CA LEU A 317 -8.53 25.59 13.37
C LEU A 317 -10.06 25.52 13.58
N GLU A 318 -10.82 25.94 12.57
CA GLU A 318 -12.27 25.77 12.58
C GLU A 318 -12.67 24.33 12.22
N ASP A 319 -13.60 23.83 13.01
CA ASP A 319 -14.37 22.61 12.89
C ASP A 319 -14.84 22.37 11.45
N ARG A 320 -14.21 21.43 10.71
CA ARG A 320 -14.53 21.27 9.29
C ARG A 320 -14.88 19.90 8.75
N ALA A 321 -14.92 18.83 9.54
CA ALA A 321 -15.43 17.56 8.97
C ALA A 321 -16.05 16.55 9.93
N THR A 322 -15.70 16.51 11.21
CA THR A 322 -15.91 15.27 12.00
C THR A 322 -16.86 15.44 13.18
N GLY A 323 -17.11 16.68 13.64
CA GLY A 323 -17.90 16.96 14.84
C GLY A 323 -17.18 16.59 16.15
N VAL A 324 -15.87 16.32 16.07
CA VAL A 324 -15.02 15.91 17.19
C VAL A 324 -13.98 17.02 17.42
N PRO A 325 -13.91 17.64 18.61
CA PRO A 325 -13.02 18.78 18.89
C PRO A 325 -11.54 18.46 18.64
N LEU A 326 -10.82 19.44 18.09
CA LEU A 326 -9.40 19.32 17.70
C LEU A 326 -8.44 19.16 18.89
N VAL A 327 -8.87 19.62 20.05
CA VAL A 327 -8.19 19.57 21.34
C VAL A 327 -9.24 19.35 22.42
N ASP A 328 -8.82 18.82 23.57
CA ASP A 328 -9.66 18.73 24.75
C ASP A 328 -10.27 20.13 25.04
N PRO A 329 -11.61 20.27 25.12
CA PRO A 329 -12.26 21.56 25.35
C PRO A 329 -11.83 22.23 26.67
N VAL A 330 -11.57 21.43 27.72
CA VAL A 330 -11.08 21.90 29.01
C VAL A 330 -9.64 22.39 28.89
N TRP A 331 -8.80 21.67 28.14
CA TRP A 331 -7.45 22.15 27.84
C TRP A 331 -7.47 23.44 27.02
N LYS A 332 -8.33 23.52 25.99
CA LYS A 332 -8.46 24.71 25.14
C LYS A 332 -8.94 25.93 25.92
N GLU A 333 -9.94 25.75 26.78
CA GLU A 333 -10.42 26.81 27.67
C GLU A 333 -9.33 27.26 28.65
N ALA A 334 -8.60 26.33 29.24
CA ALA A 334 -7.45 26.65 30.09
C ALA A 334 -6.34 27.39 29.31
N PHE A 335 -5.98 26.91 28.12
CA PHE A 335 -4.98 27.53 27.24
C PHE A 335 -5.38 28.95 26.83
N ASP A 336 -6.63 29.14 26.39
CA ASP A 336 -7.17 30.45 26.01
C ASP A 336 -7.26 31.40 27.21
N SER A 337 -7.48 30.89 28.41
CA SER A 337 -7.46 31.71 29.63
C SER A 337 -6.03 32.12 30.05
N LEU A 338 -5.04 31.28 29.77
CA LEU A 338 -3.63 31.50 30.14
C LEU A 338 -2.90 32.39 29.12
N GLN A 339 -3.26 32.35 27.84
CA GLN A 339 -2.55 33.08 26.79
C GLN A 339 -2.58 34.62 26.96
N PRO A 340 -3.71 35.26 27.35
CA PRO A 340 -3.74 36.69 27.69
C PRO A 340 -2.94 37.02 28.94
N LEU A 341 -2.96 36.14 29.96
CA LEU A 341 -2.22 36.28 31.20
C LEU A 341 -0.70 36.22 30.96
N ASN A 342 -0.25 35.25 30.17
CA ASN A 342 1.14 35.12 29.76
C ASN A 342 1.61 36.35 28.97
N SER A 343 0.76 36.85 28.06
CA SER A 343 1.04 38.08 27.30
C SER A 343 1.12 39.33 28.19
N GLN A 344 0.34 39.41 29.26
CA GLN A 344 0.39 40.50 30.24
C GLN A 344 1.64 40.43 31.11
N ILE A 345 2.05 39.25 31.56
CA ILE A 345 3.28 39.03 32.35
C ILE A 345 4.50 39.43 31.52
N VAL A 346 4.62 38.93 30.29
CA VAL A 346 5.72 39.28 29.37
C VAL A 346 5.74 40.79 29.13
N ARG A 347 4.58 41.40 28.87
CA ARG A 347 4.50 42.85 28.65
C ARG A 347 4.91 43.63 29.90
N ALA A 348 4.51 43.23 31.10
CA ALA A 348 4.89 43.90 32.35
C ALA A 348 6.40 43.81 32.60
N CYS A 349 6.98 42.62 32.45
CA CYS A 349 8.40 42.39 32.66
C CYS A 349 9.31 43.13 31.66
N VAL A 350 8.85 43.36 30.42
CA VAL A 350 9.60 44.11 29.41
C VAL A 350 9.57 45.63 29.66
N GLN A 351 8.61 46.14 30.43
CA GLN A 351 8.55 47.58 30.77
C GLN A 351 9.53 47.97 31.89
N ASP A 352 10.02 47.02 32.69
CA ASP A 352 11.07 47.25 33.69
C ASP A 352 12.43 46.73 33.18
N PRO A 353 13.39 47.62 32.88
CA PRO A 353 14.69 47.22 32.34
C PRO A 353 15.52 46.30 33.26
N LEU A 354 15.28 46.34 34.59
CA LEU A 354 16.00 45.49 35.54
C LEU A 354 15.39 44.09 35.60
N GLU A 355 14.06 43.98 35.59
CA GLU A 355 13.37 42.69 35.53
C GLU A 355 13.58 42.01 34.18
N TYR A 356 13.51 42.75 33.07
CA TYR A 356 13.80 42.22 31.74
C TYR A 356 15.21 41.63 31.66
N ARG A 357 16.21 42.33 32.23
CA ARG A 357 17.59 41.84 32.26
C ARG A 357 17.73 40.56 33.08
N ALA A 358 17.06 40.45 34.23
CA ALA A 358 17.08 39.24 35.04
C ALA A 358 16.47 38.05 34.27
N ILE A 359 15.34 38.27 33.60
CA ILE A 359 14.65 37.22 32.84
C ILE A 359 15.45 36.81 31.59
N ALA A 360 16.07 37.75 30.89
CA ALA A 360 16.93 37.45 29.75
C ALA A 360 18.16 36.60 30.16
N LEU A 361 18.74 36.87 31.33
CA LEU A 361 19.85 36.06 31.87
C LEU A 361 19.41 34.63 32.19
N GLU A 362 18.24 34.46 32.82
CA GLU A 362 17.70 33.12 33.08
C GLU A 362 17.31 32.40 31.78
N ALA A 363 16.74 33.11 30.79
CA ALA A 363 16.40 32.53 29.50
C ALA A 363 17.64 31.98 28.77
N VAL A 364 18.76 32.72 28.80
CA VAL A 364 20.06 32.25 28.29
C VAL A 364 20.58 31.07 29.10
N ALA A 365 20.40 31.07 30.42
CA ALA A 365 20.81 29.97 31.28
C ALA A 365 20.02 28.69 30.99
N PHE A 366 18.71 28.79 30.76
CA PHE A 366 17.83 27.68 30.35
C PHE A 366 18.29 27.08 29.03
N ALA A 367 18.54 27.90 28.00
CA ALA A 367 19.00 27.39 26.71
C ALA A 367 20.40 26.75 26.78
N SER A 368 21.28 27.28 27.63
CA SER A 368 22.66 26.80 27.75
C SER A 368 22.79 25.52 28.58
N ARG A 369 21.90 25.35 29.58
CA ARG A 369 21.93 24.22 30.53
C ARG A 369 20.51 23.75 30.89
N PRO A 370 19.71 23.29 29.90
CA PRO A 370 18.29 22.98 30.12
C PRO A 370 18.06 21.90 31.19
N HIS A 371 18.97 20.92 31.27
CA HIS A 371 18.91 19.84 32.26
C HIS A 371 19.07 20.31 33.71
N ASP A 372 19.75 21.44 33.96
CA ASP A 372 19.91 21.98 35.33
C ASP A 372 18.57 22.52 35.89
N TYR A 373 17.57 22.69 35.02
CA TYR A 373 16.26 23.27 35.32
C TYR A 373 15.09 22.34 34.99
N ASP A 374 15.35 21.04 34.76
CA ASP A 374 14.35 20.05 34.33
C ASP A 374 13.57 20.45 33.07
N LEU A 375 14.19 21.20 32.17
CA LEU A 375 13.58 21.64 30.91
C LEU A 375 14.02 20.77 29.74
N ASP A 376 13.12 20.59 28.77
CA ASP A 376 13.48 20.06 27.47
C ASP A 376 14.33 21.09 26.69
N ALA A 377 15.35 20.60 25.99
CA ALA A 377 16.32 21.45 25.28
C ALA A 377 15.67 22.29 24.17
N SER A 378 14.66 21.76 23.49
CA SER A 378 13.93 22.50 22.45
C SER A 378 13.07 23.60 23.06
N GLN A 379 12.37 23.31 24.15
CA GLN A 379 11.52 24.27 24.87
C GLN A 379 12.34 25.40 25.49
N ALA A 380 13.51 25.09 26.06
CA ALA A 380 14.41 26.07 26.65
C ALA A 380 15.01 27.01 25.58
N THR A 381 15.32 26.45 24.40
CA THR A 381 15.82 27.21 23.25
C THR A 381 14.75 28.14 22.70
N ASP A 382 13.52 27.64 22.50
CA ASP A 382 12.38 28.44 22.04
C ASP A 382 12.04 29.59 22.99
N PHE A 383 12.11 29.34 24.30
CA PHE A 383 11.90 30.39 25.30
C PHE A 383 12.99 31.47 25.22
N CYS A 384 14.26 31.07 25.08
CA CYS A 384 15.36 32.01 24.92
C CYS A 384 15.22 32.85 23.64
N VAL A 385 14.86 32.25 22.52
CA VAL A 385 14.63 32.97 21.26
C VAL A 385 13.49 33.98 21.42
N LYS A 386 12.36 33.57 22.00
CA LYS A 386 11.20 34.46 22.23
C LYS A 386 11.50 35.67 23.12
N MET A 387 12.40 35.51 24.09
CA MET A 387 12.77 36.61 25.01
C MET A 387 13.89 37.50 24.46
N MET A 388 14.68 37.02 23.50
CA MET A 388 15.81 37.77 22.93
C MET A 388 15.45 38.55 21.65
N GLY A 389 14.31 38.23 21.02
CA GLY A 389 13.76 38.93 19.85
C GLY A 389 14.24 38.36 18.53
#